data_AF-A0A0C2F947-F1
#
_entry.id   AF-A0A0C2F947-F1
#
_cell.length_a   1.000
_cell.length_b   1.000
_cell.length_c   1.000
_cell.angle_alpha   90.00
_cell.angle_beta   90.00
_cell.angle_gamma   90.00
#
_symmetry.space_group_name_H-M   'P 1'
#
loop_
_entity.id
_entity.type
_entity.pdbx_description
1 polymer ?
#
loop_
_entity_poly.entity_id
_entity_poly.type
_entity_poly.pdbx_seq_one_letter_code
_entity_poly.pdbx_strand_id
1 'polypeptide(L)'
;MSKKLRDADENKAQPGQVYISYQAHTTTRDAEDNARRDFFTKVDPTLLRKTSYNQFIALTNNFVREAGVSEPRVPISEEKRETSAFLTTVLASKPWKVLYEFLRQKSECSPIVPIEFDQN
;
A
#
# COMPACT_ATOMS: atom_id res chain seq x y z
N MET A 1 -18.29 2.71 4.68
CA MET A 1 -17.07 3.51 4.39
C MET A 1 -16.14 2.82 3.40
N SER A 2 -15.78 1.55 3.62
CA SER A 2 -14.92 0.74 2.74
C SER A 2 -15.26 0.84 1.23
N LYS A 3 -16.53 0.68 0.84
CA LYS A 3 -16.96 0.82 -0.56
C LYS A 3 -16.64 2.20 -1.15
N LYS A 4 -16.92 3.29 -0.41
CA LYS A 4 -16.63 4.66 -0.86
C LYS A 4 -15.13 4.87 -1.11
N LEU A 5 -14.27 4.36 -0.22
CA LEU A 5 -12.83 4.40 -0.39
C LEU A 5 -12.38 3.61 -1.63
N ARG A 6 -12.94 2.41 -1.82
CA ARG A 6 -12.66 1.56 -2.99
C ARG A 6 -13.07 2.23 -4.30
N ASP A 7 -14.19 2.91 -4.32
CA ASP A 7 -14.71 3.60 -5.50
C ASP A 7 -13.89 4.86 -5.82
N ALA A 8 -13.44 5.59 -4.80
CA ALA A 8 -12.59 6.77 -4.93
C ALA A 8 -11.13 6.47 -5.33
N ASP A 9 -10.68 5.22 -5.18
CA ASP A 9 -9.31 4.81 -5.49
C ASP A 9 -9.07 4.76 -7.01
N GLU A 10 -8.47 5.82 -7.53
CA GLU A 10 -8.03 5.95 -8.93
C GLU A 10 -6.67 5.28 -9.19
N ASN A 11 -5.89 5.02 -8.13
CA ASN A 11 -4.59 4.39 -8.24
C ASN A 11 -4.72 2.86 -8.35
N LYS A 12 -5.82 2.26 -7.88
CA LYS A 12 -6.07 0.81 -7.96
C LYS A 12 -5.76 0.20 -9.33
N ALA A 13 -5.31 -1.06 -9.28
CA ALA A 13 -5.27 -1.93 -10.44
C ALA A 13 -6.66 -2.07 -11.07
N GLN A 14 -6.74 -1.88 -12.37
CA GLN A 14 -7.95 -2.11 -13.17
C GLN A 14 -8.05 -3.58 -13.60
N PRO A 15 -9.26 -4.05 -13.97
CA PRO A 15 -9.41 -5.37 -14.57
C PRO A 15 -8.43 -5.57 -15.73
N GLY A 16 -7.71 -6.70 -15.74
CA GLY A 16 -6.73 -7.03 -16.77
C GLY A 16 -5.33 -6.44 -16.56
N GLN A 17 -5.09 -5.66 -15.50
CA GLN A 17 -3.74 -5.19 -15.15
C GLN A 17 -2.96 -6.16 -14.24
N VAL A 18 -3.65 -7.09 -13.58
CA VAL A 18 -3.04 -8.10 -12.72
C VAL A 18 -3.63 -9.46 -13.06
N TYR A 19 -2.77 -10.44 -13.29
CA TYR A 19 -3.12 -11.82 -13.55
C TYR A 19 -2.53 -12.67 -12.45
N ILE A 20 -3.36 -13.53 -11.88
CA ILE A 20 -3.00 -14.40 -10.77
C ILE A 20 -3.29 -15.85 -11.11
N SER A 21 -2.46 -16.73 -10.57
CA SER A 21 -2.68 -18.17 -10.56
C SER A 21 -3.04 -18.57 -9.14
N TYR A 22 -4.32 -18.88 -8.91
CA TYR A 22 -4.78 -19.37 -7.60
C TYR A 22 -4.25 -20.78 -7.28
N GLN A 23 -3.86 -21.53 -8.31
CA GLN A 23 -3.32 -22.89 -8.19
C GLN A 23 -4.32 -23.83 -7.51
N ALA A 24 -3.85 -24.94 -6.93
CA ALA A 24 -4.72 -25.89 -6.26
C ALA A 24 -5.04 -25.43 -4.83
N HIS A 25 -6.22 -25.84 -4.35
CA HIS A 25 -6.64 -25.59 -2.97
C HIS A 25 -5.65 -26.28 -2.01
N THR A 26 -5.32 -25.60 -0.91
CA THR A 26 -4.53 -26.18 0.17
C THR A 26 -5.32 -26.10 1.48
N THR A 27 -5.20 -27.14 2.30
CA THR A 27 -5.66 -27.19 3.69
C THR A 27 -4.46 -27.21 4.64
N THR A 28 -4.67 -26.87 5.90
CA THR A 28 -3.61 -26.87 6.94
C THR A 28 -2.99 -28.25 7.19
N ARG A 29 -3.57 -29.33 6.65
CA ARG A 29 -3.07 -30.70 6.77
C ARG A 29 -2.33 -31.19 5.52
N ASP A 30 -2.28 -30.39 4.46
CA ASP A 30 -1.59 -30.76 3.24
C ASP A 30 -0.09 -30.57 3.43
N ALA A 31 0.67 -31.66 3.29
CA ALA A 31 2.13 -31.63 3.41
C ALA A 31 2.83 -31.36 2.06
N GLU A 32 2.07 -31.39 0.96
CA GLU A 32 2.60 -31.23 -0.39
C GLU A 32 2.38 -29.80 -0.92
N ASP A 33 3.40 -29.28 -1.59
CA ASP A 33 3.31 -28.01 -2.30
C ASP A 33 2.49 -28.18 -3.60
N ASN A 34 1.25 -27.70 -3.52
CA ASN A 34 0.30 -27.68 -4.61
C ASN A 34 0.35 -26.37 -5.45
N ALA A 35 1.36 -25.53 -5.20
CA ALA A 35 1.52 -24.19 -5.76
C ALA A 35 2.83 -24.03 -6.57
N ARG A 36 3.02 -24.89 -7.59
CA ARG A 36 4.25 -24.96 -8.43
C ARG A 36 4.56 -23.73 -9.31
N ARG A 37 3.67 -22.74 -9.41
CA ARG A 37 3.80 -21.54 -10.24
C ARG A 37 3.82 -20.30 -9.36
N ASP A 38 4.33 -19.20 -9.89
CA ASP A 38 4.21 -17.91 -9.21
C ASP A 38 2.75 -17.48 -9.08
N PHE A 39 2.41 -16.87 -7.94
CA PHE A 39 1.06 -16.38 -7.69
C PHE A 39 0.68 -15.26 -8.67
N PHE A 40 1.58 -14.30 -8.90
CA PHE A 40 1.40 -13.26 -9.92
C PHE A 40 2.00 -13.73 -11.24
N THR A 41 1.16 -14.12 -12.19
CA THR A 41 1.63 -14.57 -13.52
C THR A 41 1.94 -13.41 -14.45
N LYS A 42 1.29 -12.25 -14.24
CA LYS A 42 1.59 -11.01 -14.94
C LYS A 42 1.09 -9.81 -14.14
N VAL A 43 1.91 -8.76 -14.09
CA VAL A 43 1.53 -7.43 -13.60
C VAL A 43 1.83 -6.43 -14.71
N ASP A 44 0.86 -5.60 -15.04
CA ASP A 44 1.01 -4.52 -16.02
C ASP A 44 2.07 -3.52 -15.53
N PRO A 45 3.19 -3.34 -16.26
CA PRO A 45 4.24 -2.41 -15.86
C PRO A 45 3.77 -0.96 -15.74
N THR A 46 2.69 -0.57 -16.44
CA THR A 46 2.13 0.78 -16.33
C THR A 46 1.56 1.06 -14.94
N LEU A 47 1.06 0.04 -14.24
CA LEU A 47 0.59 0.15 -12.86
C LEU A 47 1.76 0.49 -11.92
N LEU A 48 2.90 -0.17 -12.12
CA LEU A 48 4.11 0.02 -11.30
C LEU A 48 4.80 1.37 -11.56
N ARG A 49 4.45 2.04 -12.67
CA ARG A 49 4.90 3.39 -13.01
C ARG A 49 4.02 4.49 -12.42
N LYS A 50 2.84 4.17 -11.86
CA LYS A 50 2.05 5.16 -11.12
C LYS A 50 2.86 5.66 -9.93
N THR A 51 2.84 6.97 -9.68
CA THR A 51 3.62 7.62 -8.62
C THR A 51 3.47 6.95 -7.26
N SER A 52 2.23 6.62 -6.85
CA SER A 52 1.96 5.98 -5.56
C SER A 52 2.60 4.59 -5.44
N TYR A 53 2.55 3.79 -6.50
CA TYR A 53 3.17 2.45 -6.53
C TYR A 53 4.68 2.56 -6.56
N ASN A 54 5.22 3.44 -7.39
CA ASN A 54 6.67 3.63 -7.52
C ASN A 54 7.31 4.07 -6.20
N GLN A 55 6.72 5.06 -5.53
CA GLN A 55 7.19 5.53 -4.22
C GLN A 55 7.05 4.46 -3.14
N PHE A 56 5.95 3.69 -3.14
CA PHE A 56 5.79 2.57 -2.21
C PHE A 56 6.83 1.47 -2.43
N ILE A 57 7.17 1.18 -3.69
CA ILE A 57 8.23 0.23 -4.04
C ILE A 57 9.59 0.75 -3.60
N ALA A 58 9.89 2.04 -3.78
CA ALA A 58 11.13 2.65 -3.29
C ALA A 58 11.28 2.46 -1.77
N LEU A 59 10.23 2.82 -1.00
CA LEU A 59 10.21 2.63 0.45
C LEU A 59 10.42 1.18 0.87
N THR A 60 9.67 0.26 0.27
CA THR A 60 9.78 -1.16 0.62
C THR A 60 11.12 -1.77 0.20
N ASN A 61 11.77 -1.20 -0.82
CA ASN A 61 13.11 -1.57 -1.23
C ASN A 61 14.20 -1.05 -0.29
N ASN A 62 13.90 -0.23 0.71
CA ASN A 62 14.89 0.14 1.73
C ASN A 62 15.13 -1.00 2.73
N PHE A 63 14.17 -1.89 2.91
CA PHE A 63 14.23 -2.99 3.86
C PHE A 63 15.00 -4.18 3.28
N VAL A 64 15.64 -4.97 4.15
CA VAL A 64 16.37 -6.19 3.78
C VAL A 64 15.40 -7.35 3.87
N ARG A 65 15.35 -8.20 2.85
CA ARG A 65 14.45 -9.37 2.86
C ARG A 65 14.91 -10.47 3.83
N GLU A 66 16.21 -10.50 4.11
CA GLU A 66 16.85 -11.43 5.02
C GLU A 66 16.77 -10.91 6.46
N ALA A 67 16.40 -11.77 7.39
CA ALA A 67 16.38 -11.44 8.81
C ALA A 67 17.80 -11.29 9.38
N GLY A 68 17.95 -10.45 10.40
CA GLY A 68 19.21 -10.29 11.14
C GLY A 68 20.20 -9.27 10.56
N VAL A 69 19.79 -8.53 9.52
CA VAL A 69 20.56 -7.40 8.97
C VAL A 69 19.96 -6.09 9.47
N SER A 70 20.81 -5.10 9.77
CA SER A 70 20.35 -3.77 10.18
C SER A 70 19.68 -3.05 9.02
N GLU A 71 18.54 -2.42 9.31
CA GLU A 71 17.74 -1.65 8.35
C GLU A 71 17.73 -0.16 8.73
N PRO A 72 17.49 0.76 7.78
CA PRO A 72 17.33 0.57 6.33
C PRO A 72 18.66 0.41 5.58
N ARG A 73 18.61 -0.08 4.33
CA ARG A 73 19.75 -0.19 3.39
C ARG A 73 20.25 1.15 2.86
N VAL A 74 19.50 2.22 3.08
CA VAL A 74 19.77 3.56 2.56
C VAL A 74 20.09 4.53 3.71
N PRO A 75 20.78 5.65 3.45
CA PRO A 75 20.98 6.69 4.47
C PRO A 75 19.64 7.20 5.03
N ILE A 76 19.63 7.59 6.31
CA ILE A 76 18.45 8.15 7.00
C ILE A 76 17.84 9.34 6.24
N SER A 77 18.66 10.16 5.58
CA SER A 77 18.19 11.30 4.78
C SER A 77 17.39 10.87 3.55
N GLU A 78 17.78 9.77 2.92
CA GLU A 78 17.08 9.19 1.77
C GLU A 78 15.76 8.55 2.19
N GLU A 79 15.77 7.75 3.26
CA GLU A 79 14.56 7.16 3.84
C GLU A 79 13.53 8.25 4.22
N LYS A 80 13.96 9.33 4.88
CA LYS A 80 13.09 10.46 5.22
C LYS A 80 12.49 11.11 3.97
N ARG A 81 13.31 11.36 2.95
CA ARG A 81 12.85 11.96 1.69
C ARG A 81 11.80 11.09 1.00
N GLU A 82 12.03 9.79 0.93
CA GLU A 82 11.09 8.84 0.31
C GLU A 82 9.80 8.70 1.12
N THR A 83 9.91 8.71 2.45
CA THR A 83 8.76 8.66 3.36
C THR A 83 7.89 9.88 3.18
N SER A 84 8.49 11.08 3.20
CA SER A 84 7.78 12.33 2.94
C SER A 84 7.10 12.31 1.56
N ALA A 85 7.82 11.93 0.50
CA ALA A 85 7.28 11.89 -0.85
C ALA A 85 6.08 10.94 -1.00
N PHE A 86 6.16 9.76 -0.38
CA PHE A 86 5.06 8.80 -0.34
C PHE A 86 3.86 9.33 0.45
N LEU A 87 4.09 9.86 1.66
CA LEU A 87 3.04 10.42 2.50
C LEU A 87 2.34 11.58 1.80
N THR A 88 3.07 12.54 1.22
CA THR A 88 2.49 13.63 0.43
C THR A 88 1.56 13.10 -0.66
N THR A 89 1.98 12.07 -1.39
CA THR A 89 1.18 11.47 -2.47
C THR A 89 -0.07 10.75 -1.96
N VAL A 90 0.05 9.97 -0.88
CA VAL A 90 -1.09 9.26 -0.27
C VAL A 90 -2.08 10.25 0.33
N LEU A 91 -1.62 11.26 1.06
CA LEU A 91 -2.46 12.29 1.68
C LEU A 91 -3.17 13.16 0.64
N ALA A 92 -2.57 13.37 -0.54
CA ALA A 92 -3.21 14.08 -1.64
C ALA A 92 -4.30 13.25 -2.37
N SER A 93 -4.32 11.94 -2.17
CA SER A 93 -5.19 11.01 -2.91
C SER A 93 -6.68 11.16 -2.57
N LYS A 94 -7.55 10.80 -3.52
CA LYS A 94 -9.01 10.83 -3.32
C LYS A 94 -9.48 9.92 -2.18
N PRO A 95 -9.01 8.67 -2.03
CA PRO A 95 -9.39 7.84 -0.88
C PRO A 95 -9.04 8.49 0.46
N TRP A 96 -7.88 9.13 0.56
CA TRP A 96 -7.49 9.83 1.79
C TRP A 96 -8.42 11.00 2.12
N LYS A 97 -8.76 11.83 1.13
CA LYS A 97 -9.71 12.94 1.32
C LYS A 97 -11.07 12.46 1.84
N VAL A 98 -11.59 11.38 1.27
CA VAL A 98 -12.84 10.74 1.72
C VAL A 98 -12.72 10.21 3.16
N LEU A 99 -11.58 9.58 3.49
CA LEU A 99 -11.33 9.09 4.84
C LEU A 99 -11.22 10.24 5.84
N TYR A 100 -10.47 11.29 5.50
CA TYR A 100 -10.26 12.46 6.35
C TYR A 100 -11.57 13.16 6.67
N GLU A 101 -12.43 13.42 5.67
CA GLU A 101 -13.76 14.00 5.88
C GLU A 101 -14.61 13.14 6.82
N PHE A 102 -14.59 11.82 6.64
CA PHE A 102 -15.30 10.90 7.52
C PHE A 102 -14.78 10.95 8.97
N LEU A 103 -13.46 10.96 9.16
CA LEU A 103 -12.84 11.05 10.48
C LEU A 103 -13.17 12.37 11.16
N ARG A 104 -13.11 13.49 10.41
CA ARG A 104 -13.45 14.83 10.92
C ARG A 104 -14.90 14.92 11.39
N GLN A 105 -15.84 14.41 10.59
CA GLN A 105 -17.25 14.35 10.98
C GLN A 105 -17.46 13.51 12.26
N LYS A 106 -16.71 12.41 12.41
CA LYS A 106 -16.81 11.56 13.59
C LYS A 106 -16.21 12.22 14.84
N SER A 107 -15.12 12.97 14.71
CA SER A 107 -14.54 13.74 15.82
C SER A 107 -15.36 14.97 16.20
N GLU A 108 -16.06 15.60 15.26
CA GLU A 108 -17.02 16.67 15.58
C GLU A 108 -18.23 16.12 16.33
N CYS A 109 -18.62 14.86 16.07
CA CYS A 109 -19.75 14.19 16.70
C CYS A 109 -19.39 13.46 18.03
N SER A 110 -18.10 13.41 18.40
CA SER A 110 -17.62 12.70 19.59
C SER A 110 -16.46 13.50 20.21
N PRO A 111 -16.50 13.88 21.50
CA PRO A 111 -15.42 14.64 22.13
C PRO A 111 -14.19 13.74 22.30
N ILE A 112 -13.40 13.61 21.25
CA ILE A 112 -12.13 12.92 21.23
C ILE A 112 -11.08 13.97 20.88
N VAL A 113 -10.02 14.01 21.69
CA VAL A 113 -8.89 14.95 21.59
C VAL A 113 -8.41 15.06 20.13
N PRO A 114 -8.18 16.27 19.59
CA PRO A 114 -7.76 16.44 18.19
C PRO A 114 -6.49 15.64 17.92
N ILE A 115 -6.54 14.75 16.93
CA ILE A 115 -5.35 14.16 16.33
C ILE A 115 -4.85 15.19 15.32
N GLU A 116 -3.80 15.92 15.67
CA GLU A 116 -3.07 16.75 14.71
C GLU A 116 -2.40 15.82 13.71
N PHE A 117 -2.98 15.73 12.51
CA PHE A 117 -2.30 15.11 11.37
C PHE A 117 -1.46 16.20 10.71
N ASP A 118 -0.16 16.19 11.02
CA ASP A 118 0.82 17.09 10.44
C ASP A 118 0.76 17.01 8.90
N GLN A 119 0.32 18.11 8.28
CA GLN A 119 0.46 18.36 6.85
C GLN A 119 1.77 19.15 6.69
N ASN A 120 2.91 18.44 6.73
CA ASN A 120 4.21 18.98 6.29
C ASN A 120 4.55 18.47 4.89
#